data_AF-A0A836YNM8-F1
#
_entry.id   AF-A0A836YNM8-F1
#
_cell.length_a   1.000
_cell.length_b   1.000
_cell.length_c   1.000
_cell.angle_alpha   90.00
_cell.angle_beta   90.00
_cell.angle_gamma   90.00
#
_symmetry.space_group_name_H-M   'P 1'
#
loop_
_entity.id
_entity.type
_entity.pdbx_description
1 polymer ?
#
loop_
_entity_poly.entity_id
_entity_poly.type
_entity_poly.pdbx_seq_one_letter_code
_entity_poly.pdbx_strand_id
1 'polypeptide(L)' 'MGLYTIRYGYRNNSFFIASNTAGQFIVIDALGADFQIGHQISYEGSKIINETLNDETEAKVHLESNEKEAYEYLRTMK' A
#
# COMPACT_ATOMS: atom_id res chain seq x y z
N MET A 1 -11.32 -1.45 6.28
CA MET A 1 -11.35 -2.28 5.05
C MET A 1 -11.78 -1.38 3.92
N GLY A 2 -11.06 -1.35 2.80
CA GLY A 2 -11.38 -0.41 1.73
C GLY A 2 -10.53 -0.60 0.48
N LEU A 3 -10.96 0.06 -0.60
CA LEU A 3 -10.24 0.12 -1.87
C LEU A 3 -9.24 1.28 -1.84
N TYR A 4 -7.98 0.98 -2.13
CA TYR A 4 -6.88 1.93 -2.18
C TYR A 4 -6.26 1.92 -3.58
N THR A 5 -5.58 3.00 -3.93
CA THR A 5 -4.79 3.10 -5.17
C THR A 5 -3.34 3.31 -4.78
N ILE A 6 -2.43 2.49 -5.31
CA ILE A 6 -0.98 2.68 -5.15
C ILE A 6 -0.58 4.03 -5.74
N ARG A 7 0.00 4.90 -4.93
CA ARG A 7 0.41 6.26 -5.32
C ARG A 7 1.91 6.39 -5.50
N TYR A 8 2.68 5.62 -4.75
CA TYR A 8 4.13 5.78 -4.69
C TYR A 8 4.81 4.44 -4.41
N GLY A 9 5.95 4.20 -5.06
CA GLY A 9 6.84 3.06 -4.83
C GLY A 9 8.21 3.52 -4.34
N TYR A 10 8.81 2.74 -3.43
CA TYR A 10 10.05 3.08 -2.75
C TYR A 10 10.99 1.87 -2.64
N ARG A 11 12.30 2.14 -2.61
CA ARG A 11 13.39 1.14 -2.59
C ARG A 11 13.15 -0.01 -3.56
N ASN A 12 13.24 0.29 -4.85
CA ASN A 12 13.02 -0.69 -5.93
C ASN A 12 11.70 -1.46 -5.76
N ASN A 13 10.61 -0.75 -5.45
CA ASN A 13 9.28 -1.34 -5.33
C ASN A 13 9.15 -2.40 -4.23
N SER A 14 9.95 -2.29 -3.16
CA SER A 14 9.79 -3.14 -1.96
C SER A 14 8.74 -2.58 -1.00
N PHE A 15 8.54 -1.27 -1.03
CA PHE A 15 7.57 -0.57 -0.18
C PHE A 15 6.71 0.38 -0.99
N PHE A 16 5.45 0.56 -0.57
CA PHE A 16 4.49 1.38 -1.29
C PHE A 16 3.65 2.24 -0.35
N ILE A 17 3.15 3.35 -0.88
CA ILE A 17 2.04 4.10 -0.27
C ILE A 17 0.82 3.94 -1.17
N ALA A 18 -0.31 3.60 -0.55
CA ALA A 18 -1.61 3.63 -1.21
C ALA A 18 -2.57 4.56 -0.47
N SER A 19 -3.50 5.16 -1.19
CA SER A 19 -4.53 6.01 -0.59
C SER A 19 -5.92 5.68 -1.13
N ASN A 20 -6.94 5.91 -0.29
CA ASN A 20 -8.34 5.75 -0.69
C ASN A 20 -9.02 7.11 -0.93
N THR A 21 -10.26 7.07 -1.40
CA THR A 21 -11.08 8.28 -1.67
C THR A 21 -11.47 9.05 -0.41
N ALA A 22 -11.36 8.44 0.77
CA ALA A 22 -11.58 9.08 2.05
C ALA A 22 -10.33 9.81 2.57
N GLY A 23 -9.22 9.80 1.84
CA GLY A 23 -7.97 10.45 2.23
C GLY A 23 -7.18 9.68 3.29
N GLN A 24 -7.48 8.40 3.50
CA GLN A 24 -6.68 7.52 4.37
C GLN A 24 -5.49 6.97 3.59
N PHE A 25 -4.38 6.78 4.29
CA PHE A 25 -3.14 6.27 3.71
C PHE A 25 -2.76 4.95 4.35
N ILE A 26 -2.22 4.06 3.54
CA ILE A 26 -1.59 2.83 3.98
C ILE A 26 -0.16 2.76 3.43
N VAL A 27 0.76 2.32 4.28
CA VAL A 27 2.12 1.98 3.90
C VAL A 27 2.24 0.47 3.85
N ILE A 28 2.77 -0.05 2.75
CA ILE A 28 2.77 -1.47 2.42
C ILE A 28 4.21 -1.95 2.28
N ASP A 29 4.56 -2.98 3.02
CA ASP A 29 5.73 -3.83 2.78
C ASP A 29 5.27 -4.99 1.88
N ALA A 30 5.76 -5.00 0.64
CA ALA A 30 5.23 -5.86 -0.41
C ALA A 30 5.60 -7.32 -0.23
N LEU A 31 6.69 -7.67 0.49
CA LEU A 31 7.10 -9.05 0.75
C LEU A 31 7.14 -9.98 -0.50
N GLY A 32 7.38 -9.42 -1.69
CA GLY A 32 7.37 -10.14 -2.97
C GLY A 32 6.13 -9.93 -3.83
N ALA A 33 5.13 -9.18 -3.35
CA ALA A 33 3.97 -8.74 -4.11
C ALA A 33 4.37 -7.80 -5.28
N ASP A 34 3.77 -8.01 -6.45
CA ASP A 34 3.99 -7.14 -7.61
C ASP A 34 2.93 -6.02 -7.65
N PHE A 35 3.25 -4.92 -6.96
CA PHE A 35 2.46 -3.69 -7.03
C PHE A 35 3.09 -2.68 -7.99
N GLN A 36 2.24 -1.93 -8.69
CA GLN A 36 2.64 -0.79 -9.52
C GLN A 36 1.81 0.43 -9.20
N ILE A 37 2.37 1.61 -9.45
CA ILE A 37 1.66 2.88 -9.30
C ILE A 37 0.40 2.86 -10.18
N GLY A 38 -0.74 3.21 -9.59
CA GLY A 38 -2.05 3.16 -10.23
C GLY A 38 -2.81 1.85 -10.01
N HIS A 39 -2.17 0.77 -9.53
CA HIS A 39 -2.90 -0.44 -9.15
C HIS A 39 -3.93 -0.14 -8.07
N GLN A 40 -5.11 -0.71 -8.25
CA GLN A 40 -6.15 -0.76 -7.23
C GLN A 40 -5.98 -2.00 -6.38
N ILE A 41 -6.03 -1.81 -5.06
CA ILE A 41 -5.91 -2.89 -4.09
C ILE A 41 -7.04 -2.79 -3.07
N SER A 42 -7.58 -3.92 -2.63
CA SER A 42 -8.45 -3.97 -1.46
C SER A 42 -7.64 -4.46 -0.26
N TYR A 43 -7.86 -3.83 0.89
CA TYR A 43 -7.20 -4.22 2.15
C TYR A 43 -8.22 -4.58 3.21
N GLU A 44 -8.13 -5.80 3.73
CA GLU A 44 -9.06 -6.39 4.68
C GLU A 44 -8.49 -6.56 6.10
N GLY A 45 -7.41 -5.84 6.44
CA GLY A 45 -6.82 -5.85 7.80
C GLY A 45 -5.72 -6.90 8.00
N SER A 46 -5.71 -7.98 7.22
CA SER A 46 -4.62 -8.97 7.21
C SER A 46 -4.21 -9.42 5.81
N LYS A 47 -4.99 -9.09 4.78
CA LYS A 47 -4.80 -9.51 3.40
C LYS A 47 -4.94 -8.33 2.45
N ILE A 48 -4.18 -8.37 1.36
CA ILE A 48 -4.33 -7.46 0.23
C ILE A 48 -4.73 -8.26 -1.01
N ILE A 49 -5.77 -7.81 -1.71
CA ILE A 49 -6.07 -8.29 -3.05
C ILE A 49 -5.70 -7.19 -4.02
N ASN A 50 -4.85 -7.52 -5.00
CA ASN A 50 -4.58 -6.65 -6.13
C ASN A 50 -5.71 -6.80 -7.15
N GLU A 51 -6.69 -5.90 -7.09
CA GLU A 51 -7.87 -5.88 -7.97
C GLU A 51 -7.50 -5.70 -9.45
N THR A 52 -6.36 -5.08 -9.73
CA THR A 52 -5.90 -4.86 -11.11
C THR A 52 -5.37 -6.13 -11.75
N LEU A 53 -4.71 -6.98 -10.97
CA LEU A 53 -4.17 -8.27 -11.42
C LEU A 53 -5.09 -9.45 -11.08
N ASN A 54 -6.14 -9.23 -10.30
CA ASN A 54 -7.01 -10.26 -9.72
C ASN A 54 -6.20 -11.33 -8.97
N ASP A 55 -5.29 -10.87 -8.11
CA ASP A 55 -4.34 -11.72 -7.37
C ASP A 55 -4.35 -11.39 -5.87
N GLU A 56 -4.28 -12.41 -5.02
CA GLU A 56 -4.16 -12.25 -3.56
C GLU A 56 -2.69 -12.28 -3.17
N THR A 57 -2.26 -11.31 -2.37
CA THR A 57 -0.86 -11.22 -1.95
C THR A 57 -0.72 -10.99 -0.45
N GLU A 58 0.35 -11.57 0.09
CA GLU A 58 0.81 -11.26 1.43
C GLU A 58 1.57 -9.94 1.45
N ALA A 59 1.26 -9.09 2.42
CA ALA A 59 1.95 -7.84 2.65
C ALA A 59 1.73 -7.39 4.09
N LYS A 60 2.69 -6.65 4.67
CA LYS A 60 2.46 -5.97 5.96
C LYS A 60 1.97 -4.55 5.69
N VAL A 61 0.94 -4.15 6.41
CA VAL A 61 0.32 -2.84 6.23
C VAL A 61 0.40 -2.03 7.52
N HIS A 62 0.82 -0.78 7.37
CA HIS A 62 0.72 0.24 8.42
C HIS A 62 -0.31 1.29 7.99
N LEU A 63 -1.21 1.66 8.91
CA LEU A 63 -2.26 2.66 8.67
C LEU A 63 -1.77 4.02 9.15
N GLU A 64 -1.95 5.04 8.30
CA GLU A 64 -1.52 6.40 8.61
C GLU A 64 -2.66 7.40 8.39
N SER A 65 -2.69 8.46 9.20
CA SER A 65 -3.81 9.39 9.23
C SER A 65 -3.75 10.43 8.10
N ASN A 66 -2.57 10.64 7.51
CA ASN A 66 -2.37 11.57 6.42
C ASN A 66 -1.14 11.22 5.56
N GLU A 67 -1.02 11.92 4.44
CA GLU A 67 0.06 11.72 3.46
C GLU A 67 1.44 11.95 4.08
N LYS A 68 1.62 13.02 4.86
CA LYS A 68 2.91 13.38 5.44
C LYS A 68 3.42 12.27 6.38
N GLU A 69 2.56 11.78 7.27
CA GLU A 69 2.88 10.67 8.17
C GLU A 69 3.24 9.40 7.40
N ALA A 70 2.50 9.06 6.34
CA ALA A 70 2.82 7.92 5.48
C ALA A 70 4.23 8.03 4.86
N TYR A 71 4.62 9.19 4.36
CA TYR A 71 5.98 9.40 3.83
C TYR A 71 7.05 9.38 4.93
N GLU A 72 6.77 9.93 6.10
CA GLU A 72 7.70 9.90 7.24
C GLU A 72 7.92 8.46 7.72
N TYR A 73 6.85 7.68 7.87
CA TYR A 73 6.94 6.26 8.24
C TYR A 73 7.69 5.44 7.18
N LEU A 74 7.37 5.63 5.90
CA LEU A 74 8.05 4.94 4.79
C LEU A 74 9.57 5.14 4.82
N ARG A 75 10.04 6.33 5.23
CA ARG A 75 11.48 6.62 5.36
C ARG A 75 12.16 5.86 6.50
N THR A 76 11.40 5.43 7.50
CA THR A 76 11.93 4.59 8.60
C THR A 76 12.11 3.13 8.20
N MET A 77 11.44 2.68 7.13
CA MET A 77 11.52 1.32 6.63
C MET A 77 12.89 1.07 5.96
N LYS A 78 13.46 -0.11 6.23
CA LYS A 78 14.77 -0.55 5.73
C LYS A 78 14.62 -1.57 4.63
#